data_AF-A0A0N4T9X1-F1
#
_entry.id   AF-A0A0N4T9X1-F1
#
_cell.length_a   1.000
_cell.length_b   1.000
_cell.length_c   1.000
_cell.angle_alpha   90.00
_cell.angle_beta   90.00
_cell.angle_gamma   90.00
#
_symmetry.space_group_name_H-M   'P 1'
#
loop_
_entity.id
_entity.type
_entity.pdbx_description
1 polymer ?
#
loop_
_entity_poly.entity_id
_entity_poly.type
_entity_poly.pdbx_seq_one_letter_code
_entity_poly.pdbx_strand_id
1 'polypeptide(L)'
;MHAFTTPVSSLLYDQLEQLNNEIQNYENGLNLQPFEEIDFKHEIGKIRGGSILWSMLNHFDLKLHCLKSENFESANCTWMKDLKYYAYSAHDTTLAALMCTLDAKHKILINGGYPKYSAAMFFELWNTTNGPGLKVYYHRDFTEDQLEDVTDLLDR
;
A
#
# COMPACT_ATOMS: atom_id res chain seq x y z
N MET A 1 5.19 47.44 2.04
CA MET A 1 5.32 45.97 1.86
C MET A 1 6.53 45.52 2.68
N HIS A 2 6.32 44.83 3.80
CA HIS A 2 7.44 44.18 4.49
C HIS A 2 7.78 42.91 3.71
N ALA A 3 8.98 42.86 3.13
CA ALA A 3 9.51 41.63 2.56
C ALA A 3 9.77 40.67 3.73
N PHE A 4 8.97 39.62 3.84
CA PHE A 4 9.25 38.55 4.79
C PHE A 4 10.50 37.81 4.31
N THR A 5 11.56 37.84 5.12
CA THR A 5 12.71 36.96 4.92
C THR A 5 12.27 35.55 5.27
N THR A 6 12.21 34.68 4.26
CA THR A 6 11.94 33.25 4.47
C THR A 6 13.13 32.64 5.22
N PRO A 7 12.92 32.07 6.43
CA PRO A 7 14.02 31.53 7.25
C PRO A 7 14.66 30.27 6.65
N VAL A 8 13.95 29.62 5.71
CA VAL A 8 14.40 28.44 4.98
C VAL A 8 14.23 28.74 3.49
N SER A 9 15.31 28.62 2.71
CA SER A 9 15.23 28.72 1.26
C SER A 9 14.59 27.47 0.66
N SER A 10 13.99 27.58 -0.52
CA SER A 10 13.46 26.41 -1.23
C SER A 10 14.51 25.32 -1.41
N LEU A 11 15.73 25.69 -1.81
CA LEU A 11 16.85 24.76 -1.95
C LEU A 11 17.14 23.98 -0.66
N LEU A 12 17.17 24.66 0.49
CA LEU A 12 17.41 23.99 1.77
C LEU A 12 16.24 23.08 2.15
N TYR A 13 15.01 23.51 1.90
CA TYR A 13 13.83 22.70 2.15
C TYR A 13 13.83 21.40 1.32
N ASP A 14 14.12 21.49 0.02
CA ASP A 14 14.17 20.34 -0.88
C ASP A 14 15.26 19.33 -0.45
N GLN A 15 16.42 19.83 0.01
CA GLN A 15 17.49 18.98 0.57
C GLN A 15 17.05 18.24 1.84
N LEU A 16 16.31 18.91 2.72
CA LEU A 16 15.78 18.29 3.94
C LEU A 16 14.70 17.25 3.62
N GLU A 17 13.84 17.52 2.63
CA GLU A 17 12.83 16.55 2.18
C GLU A 17 13.51 15.29 1.60
N GLN A 18 14.52 15.44 0.76
CA GLN A 18 15.28 14.31 0.21
C GLN A 18 15.95 13.47 1.30
N LEU A 19 16.58 14.12 2.29
CA LEU A 19 17.18 13.41 3.42
C LEU A 19 16.13 12.64 4.23
N ASN A 20 14.98 13.27 4.49
CA ASN A 20 13.88 12.62 5.20
C ASN A 20 13.32 11.42 4.42
N ASN A 21 13.21 11.52 3.09
CA ASN A 21 12.76 10.43 2.24
C ASN A 21 13.72 9.23 2.29
N GLU A 22 15.04 9.46 2.34
CA GLU A 22 16.01 8.38 2.52
C GLU A 22 15.94 7.73 3.90
N ILE A 23 15.77 8.52 4.96
CA ILE A 23 15.55 7.98 6.32
C ILE A 23 14.32 7.06 6.33
N GLN A 24 13.21 7.51 5.74
CA GLN A 24 12.00 6.70 5.61
C GLN A 24 12.21 5.41 4.81
N ASN A 25 13.04 5.43 3.77
CA ASN A 25 13.40 4.23 3.03
C ASN A 25 14.11 3.22 3.94
N TYR A 26 15.12 3.66 4.69
CA TYR A 26 15.83 2.80 5.65
C TYR A 26 14.92 2.22 6.74
N GLU A 27 13.99 3.02 7.28
CA GLU A 27 13.00 2.55 8.26
C GLU A 27 12.07 1.43 7.74
N ASN A 28 11.89 1.36 6.42
CA ASN A 28 11.12 0.31 5.75
C ASN A 28 12.00 -0.80 5.15
N GLY A 29 13.28 -0.83 5.50
CA GLY A 29 14.24 -1.85 5.05
C GLY A 29 14.78 -1.65 3.63
N LEU A 30 14.41 -0.55 2.97
CA LEU A 30 14.91 -0.22 1.64
C LEU A 30 16.29 0.41 1.74
N ASN A 31 17.10 0.23 0.70
CA ASN A 31 18.46 0.77 0.59
C ASN A 31 19.46 0.29 1.67
N LEU A 32 19.05 -0.60 2.57
CA LEU A 32 19.93 -1.27 3.52
C LEU A 32 20.65 -2.45 2.84
N GLN A 33 21.93 -2.62 3.17
CA GLN A 33 22.67 -3.80 2.76
C GLN A 33 22.27 -4.99 3.64
N PRO A 34 22.11 -6.21 3.07
CA PRO A 34 21.90 -7.41 3.87
C PRO A 34 23.01 -7.62 4.91
N PHE A 35 22.66 -8.18 6.07
CA PHE A 35 23.61 -8.47 7.14
C PHE A 35 23.34 -9.86 7.73
N GLU A 36 24.38 -10.70 7.83
CA GLU A 36 24.28 -12.07 8.40
C GLU A 36 23.07 -12.85 7.87
N GLU A 37 22.93 -12.91 6.54
CA GLU A 37 21.83 -13.58 5.81
C GLU A 37 20.45 -12.92 5.91
N ILE A 38 20.32 -11.82 6.65
CA ILE A 38 19.07 -11.06 6.76
C ILE A 38 18.97 -10.07 5.60
N ASP A 39 18.01 -10.31 4.70
CA ASP A 39 17.55 -9.30 3.74
C ASP A 39 16.54 -8.37 4.43
N PHE A 40 17.01 -7.19 4.83
CA PHE A 40 16.18 -6.19 5.51
C PHE A 40 14.99 -5.72 4.68
N LYS A 41 15.12 -5.64 3.35
CA LYS A 41 14.01 -5.24 2.47
C LYS A 41 12.86 -6.24 2.59
N HIS A 42 13.18 -7.52 2.60
CA HIS A 42 12.19 -8.59 2.75
C HIS A 42 11.63 -8.66 4.17
N GLU A 43 12.49 -8.74 5.19
CA GLU A 43 12.04 -8.99 6.56
C GLU A 43 11.34 -7.79 7.20
N ILE A 44 11.82 -6.56 7.00
CA ILE A 44 11.13 -5.36 7.51
C ILE A 44 9.80 -5.15 6.79
N GLY A 45 9.75 -5.39 5.47
CA GLY A 45 8.50 -5.37 4.70
C GLY A 45 7.47 -6.34 5.27
N LYS A 46 7.86 -7.57 5.60
CA LYS A 46 6.98 -8.56 6.24
C LYS A 46 6.52 -8.14 7.63
N ILE A 47 7.42 -7.64 8.48
CA ILE A 47 7.09 -7.25 9.85
C ILE A 47 6.10 -6.06 9.86
N ARG A 48 6.31 -5.06 8.99
CA ARG A 48 5.52 -3.83 9.00
C ARG A 48 4.20 -3.94 8.24
N GLY A 49 4.18 -4.61 7.08
CA GLY A 49 3.03 -4.66 6.18
C GLY A 49 2.42 -6.06 5.98
N GLY A 50 3.08 -7.12 6.47
CA GLY A 50 2.59 -8.49 6.29
C GLY A 50 1.23 -8.76 6.93
N SER A 51 0.97 -8.17 8.10
CA SER A 51 -0.31 -8.36 8.81
C SER A 51 -1.51 -7.77 8.04
N ILE A 52 -1.35 -6.58 7.45
CA ILE A 52 -2.40 -5.95 6.65
C ILE A 52 -2.61 -6.69 5.33
N LEU A 53 -1.53 -7.11 4.65
CA LEU A 53 -1.63 -7.95 3.46
C LEU A 53 -2.36 -9.27 3.77
N TRP A 54 -1.98 -9.93 4.87
CA TRP A 54 -2.62 -11.18 5.30
C TRP A 54 -4.11 -10.97 5.63
N SER A 55 -4.46 -9.85 6.28
CA SER A 55 -5.86 -9.50 6.53
C SER A 55 -6.64 -9.37 5.22
N MET A 56 -6.10 -8.66 4.22
CA MET A 56 -6.76 -8.52 2.91
C MET A 56 -6.96 -9.87 2.21
N LEU A 57 -5.92 -10.72 2.18
CA LEU A 57 -6.00 -12.06 1.58
C LEU A 57 -7.07 -12.91 2.26
N ASN A 58 -7.13 -12.92 3.60
CA ASN A 58 -8.16 -13.64 4.33
C ASN A 58 -9.58 -13.15 4.01
N HIS A 59 -9.76 -11.84 3.79
CA HIS A 59 -11.06 -11.30 3.38
C HIS A 59 -11.44 -11.75 1.96
N PHE A 60 -10.48 -11.79 1.03
CA PHE A 60 -10.72 -12.31 -0.32
C PHE A 60 -11.05 -13.81 -0.29
N ASP A 61 -10.29 -14.60 0.45
CA ASP A 61 -10.55 -16.04 0.59
C ASP A 61 -11.91 -16.31 1.22
N LEU A 62 -12.27 -15.58 2.28
CA LEU A 62 -13.57 -15.68 2.90
C LEU A 62 -14.69 -15.25 1.93
N LYS A 63 -14.47 -14.21 1.13
CA LYS A 63 -15.42 -13.79 0.10
C LYS A 63 -15.64 -14.89 -0.93
N LEU A 64 -14.58 -15.46 -1.48
CA LEU A 64 -14.65 -16.55 -2.46
C LEU A 64 -15.31 -17.80 -1.88
N HIS A 65 -14.99 -18.14 -0.63
CA HIS A 65 -15.63 -19.23 0.09
C HIS A 65 -17.16 -19.02 0.20
N CYS A 66 -17.58 -17.81 0.60
CA CYS A 66 -18.98 -17.46 0.81
C CYS A 66 -19.79 -17.23 -0.46
N LEU A 67 -19.15 -17.14 -1.63
CA LEU A 67 -19.83 -17.09 -2.92
C LEU A 67 -20.27 -18.48 -3.42
N LYS A 68 -19.81 -19.56 -2.81
CA LYS A 68 -20.26 -20.93 -3.12
C LYS A 68 -21.59 -21.21 -2.40
N SER A 69 -22.58 -21.71 -3.15
CA SER A 69 -23.94 -21.95 -2.64
C SER A 69 -24.00 -22.90 -1.45
N GLU A 70 -23.09 -23.86 -1.37
CA GLU A 70 -22.96 -24.80 -0.26
C GLU A 70 -22.58 -24.14 1.08
N ASN A 71 -22.03 -22.93 1.06
CA ASN A 71 -21.52 -22.23 2.26
C ASN A 71 -22.46 -21.12 2.74
N PHE A 72 -23.59 -20.87 2.07
CA PHE A 72 -24.44 -19.70 2.34
C PHE A 72 -24.98 -19.63 3.77
N GLU A 73 -25.24 -20.77 4.40
CA GLU A 73 -25.79 -20.84 5.76
C GLU A 73 -24.72 -20.77 6.87
N SER A 74 -23.43 -20.74 6.51
CA SER A 74 -22.38 -20.62 7.52
C SER A 74 -22.37 -19.22 8.16
N ALA A 75 -22.10 -19.15 9.47
CA ALA A 75 -22.20 -17.91 10.24
C ALA A 75 -21.45 -16.71 9.61
N ASN A 76 -20.24 -16.93 9.10
CA ASN A 76 -19.45 -15.87 8.47
C ASN A 76 -19.97 -15.47 7.08
N CYS A 77 -20.66 -16.37 6.38
CA CYS A 77 -21.17 -16.09 5.03
C CYS A 77 -22.50 -15.33 5.03
N THR A 78 -23.23 -15.33 6.15
CA THR A 78 -24.46 -14.55 6.30
C THR A 78 -24.27 -13.06 5.96
N TRP A 79 -23.12 -12.48 6.32
CA TRP A 79 -22.78 -11.08 6.03
C TRP A 79 -21.76 -10.94 4.89
N MET A 80 -20.76 -11.82 4.81
CA MET A 80 -19.67 -11.67 3.83
C MET A 80 -20.18 -11.80 2.38
N LYS A 81 -21.20 -12.62 2.13
CA LYS A 81 -21.74 -12.80 0.77
C LYS A 81 -22.25 -11.49 0.15
N ASP A 82 -22.81 -10.61 0.99
CA ASP A 82 -23.40 -9.35 0.55
C ASP A 82 -22.42 -8.17 0.63
N LEU A 83 -21.36 -8.27 1.45
CA LEU A 83 -20.33 -7.23 1.56
C LEU A 83 -19.67 -6.93 0.21
N LYS A 84 -19.63 -5.65 -0.19
CA LYS A 84 -19.04 -5.20 -1.46
C LYS A 84 -17.68 -4.54 -1.30
N TYR A 85 -17.42 -3.93 -0.14
CA TYR A 85 -16.22 -3.18 0.14
C TYR A 85 -15.87 -3.30 1.62
N TYR A 86 -14.58 -3.42 1.92
CA TYR A 86 -14.03 -3.40 3.27
C TYR A 86 -12.97 -2.30 3.37
N ALA A 87 -13.14 -1.38 4.32
CA ALA A 87 -12.29 -0.22 4.49
C ALA A 87 -11.29 -0.42 5.63
N TYR A 88 -10.02 -0.07 5.38
CA TYR A 88 -9.04 0.15 6.43
C TYR A 88 -8.73 1.64 6.51
N SER A 89 -9.07 2.29 7.62
CA SER A 89 -8.55 3.63 7.91
C SER A 89 -7.09 3.48 8.31
N ALA A 90 -6.19 4.11 7.56
CA ALA A 90 -4.76 3.82 7.63
C ALA A 90 -3.93 5.10 7.71
N HIS A 91 -2.64 4.93 7.94
CA HIS A 91 -1.65 5.99 7.84
C HIS A 91 -0.83 5.84 6.55
N ASP A 92 -0.15 6.92 6.17
CA ASP A 92 0.87 6.93 5.12
C ASP A 92 1.91 5.81 5.30
N THR A 93 2.35 5.58 6.54
CA THR A 93 3.23 4.47 6.95
C THR A 93 2.61 3.10 6.70
N THR A 94 1.29 2.93 6.85
CA THR A 94 0.61 1.66 6.58
C THR A 94 0.65 1.34 5.09
N LEU A 95 0.36 2.33 4.25
CA LEU A 95 0.43 2.19 2.80
C LEU A 95 1.86 1.97 2.33
N ALA A 96 2.83 2.74 2.85
CA ALA A 96 4.25 2.55 2.53
C ALA A 96 4.74 1.15 2.91
N ALA A 97 4.37 0.65 4.10
CA ALA A 97 4.71 -0.70 4.54
C ALA A 97 4.11 -1.77 3.63
N LEU A 98 2.81 -1.65 3.28
CA LEU A 98 2.16 -2.56 2.34
C LEU A 98 2.83 -2.56 0.96
N MET A 99 3.18 -1.39 0.44
CA MET A 99 3.93 -1.26 -0.82
C MET A 99 5.33 -1.89 -0.72
N CYS A 100 5.99 -1.83 0.44
CA CYS A 100 7.26 -2.54 0.65
C CYS A 100 7.07 -4.06 0.70
N THR A 101 6.03 -4.56 1.38
CA THR A 101 5.70 -5.99 1.42
C THR A 101 5.45 -6.55 0.01
N LEU A 102 4.86 -5.74 -0.88
CA LEU A 102 4.57 -6.09 -2.28
C LEU A 102 5.72 -5.79 -3.25
N ASP A 103 6.90 -5.40 -2.74
CA ASP A 103 8.05 -4.94 -3.51
C ASP A 103 7.71 -3.91 -4.61
N ALA A 104 6.89 -2.93 -4.24
CA ALA A 104 6.32 -1.95 -5.16
C ALA A 104 6.53 -0.49 -4.73
N LYS A 105 7.04 -0.20 -3.52
CA LYS A 105 7.16 1.18 -3.02
C LYS A 105 7.90 2.11 -3.98
N HIS A 106 9.09 1.74 -4.46
CA HIS A 106 9.85 2.57 -5.40
C HIS A 106 9.23 2.63 -6.80
N LYS A 107 8.40 1.64 -7.18
CA LYS A 107 7.71 1.62 -8.47
C LYS A 107 6.51 2.56 -8.47
N ILE A 108 5.79 2.62 -7.33
CA ILE A 108 4.60 3.46 -7.16
C ILE A 108 5.00 4.88 -6.76
N LEU A 109 5.87 5.06 -5.76
CA LEU A 109 6.31 6.36 -5.24
C LEU A 109 7.64 6.77 -5.89
N ILE A 110 7.59 7.13 -7.19
CA ILE A 110 8.79 7.46 -7.99
C ILE A 110 9.59 8.65 -7.44
N ASN A 111 8.93 9.58 -6.77
CA ASN A 111 9.56 10.76 -6.17
C ASN A 111 10.02 10.50 -4.72
N GLY A 112 9.93 9.25 -4.25
CA GLY A 112 10.30 8.86 -2.90
C GLY A 112 9.30 9.30 -1.83
N GLY A 113 9.74 9.18 -0.57
CA GLY A 113 8.96 9.56 0.61
C GLY A 113 7.79 8.63 0.89
N TYR A 114 6.79 9.18 1.56
CA TYR A 114 5.55 8.51 1.92
C TYR A 114 4.34 8.98 1.09
N PRO A 115 3.29 8.14 1.04
CA PRO A 115 2.01 8.51 0.44
C PRO A 115 1.51 9.85 0.97
N LYS A 116 0.98 10.69 0.07
CA LYS A 116 0.51 12.03 0.39
C LYS A 116 -0.85 11.97 1.12
N TYR A 117 -1.31 13.11 1.59
CA TYR A 117 -2.59 13.23 2.28
C TYR A 117 -3.73 12.68 1.41
N SER A 118 -4.60 11.87 2.02
CA SER A 118 -5.69 11.11 1.40
C SER A 118 -5.29 10.10 0.32
N ALA A 119 -4.02 9.70 0.26
CA ALA A 119 -3.64 8.56 -0.56
C ALA A 119 -4.39 7.29 -0.14
N ALA A 120 -4.71 6.43 -1.10
CA ALA A 120 -5.41 5.16 -0.85
C ALA A 120 -4.97 4.09 -1.85
N MET A 121 -5.03 2.82 -1.43
CA MET A 121 -4.88 1.67 -2.32
C MET A 121 -6.17 0.87 -2.36
N PHE A 122 -6.57 0.45 -3.56
CA PHE A 122 -7.78 -0.33 -3.79
C PHE A 122 -7.36 -1.68 -4.36
N PHE A 123 -7.72 -2.76 -3.65
CA PHE A 123 -7.51 -4.12 -4.10
C PHE A 123 -8.87 -4.71 -4.46
N GLU A 124 -9.09 -4.94 -5.74
CA GLU A 124 -10.35 -5.42 -6.28
C GLU A 124 -10.25 -6.90 -6.65
N LEU A 125 -11.19 -7.69 -6.13
CA LEU A 125 -11.35 -9.09 -6.49
C LEU A 125 -12.33 -9.21 -7.66
N TRP A 126 -11.82 -9.64 -8.81
CA TRP A 126 -12.56 -9.79 -10.05
C TRP A 126 -12.90 -11.24 -10.33
N ASN A 127 -14.11 -11.52 -10.81
CA ASN A 127 -14.46 -12.81 -11.38
C ASN A 127 -14.19 -12.77 -12.89
N THR A 128 -13.18 -13.50 -13.35
CA THR A 128 -12.77 -13.53 -14.76
C THR A 128 -13.14 -14.85 -15.43
N THR A 129 -12.97 -14.95 -16.74
CA THR A 129 -13.15 -16.22 -17.47
C THR A 129 -12.15 -17.30 -17.04
N ASN A 130 -11.00 -16.92 -16.47
CA ASN A 130 -9.94 -17.82 -16.03
C ASN A 130 -9.98 -18.07 -14.51
N GLY A 131 -11.05 -17.63 -13.84
CA GLY A 131 -11.20 -17.69 -12.38
C GLY A 131 -10.98 -16.32 -11.71
N PRO A 132 -10.91 -16.28 -10.37
CA PRO A 132 -10.71 -15.05 -9.63
C PRO A 132 -9.36 -14.39 -9.96
N GLY A 133 -9.36 -13.07 -10.13
CA GLY A 133 -8.16 -12.26 -10.33
C GLY A 133 -8.15 -11.05 -9.41
N LEU A 134 -6.97 -10.47 -9.19
CA LEU A 134 -6.82 -9.22 -8.44
C LEU A 134 -6.44 -8.08 -9.37
N LYS A 135 -7.05 -6.93 -9.13
CA LYS A 135 -6.69 -5.67 -9.76
C LYS A 135 -6.39 -4.64 -8.67
N VAL A 136 -5.30 -3.88 -8.82
CA VAL A 136 -4.87 -2.95 -7.79
C VAL A 136 -4.73 -1.54 -8.35
N TYR A 137 -5.34 -0.60 -7.64
CA TYR A 137 -5.25 0.82 -7.97
C TYR A 137 -4.64 1.63 -6.83
N TYR A 138 -4.05 2.76 -7.19
CA TYR A 138 -3.52 3.75 -6.27
C TYR A 138 -4.14 5.12 -6.53
N HIS A 139 -4.53 5.79 -5.44
CA HIS A 139 -4.96 7.18 -5.42
C HIS A 139 -3.86 8.00 -4.73
N ARG A 140 -3.36 9.03 -5.42
CA ARG A 140 -2.17 9.80 -5.02
C ARG A 140 -2.43 10.71 -3.85
N ASP A 141 -3.42 11.59 -3.97
CA ASP A 141 -3.75 12.62 -3.00
C ASP A 141 -5.11 13.25 -3.28
N PHE A 142 -5.50 14.21 -2.45
CA PHE A 142 -6.81 14.87 -2.48
C PHE A 142 -7.04 15.77 -3.70
N THR A 143 -6.03 15.99 -4.54
CA THR A 143 -6.12 16.81 -5.75
C THR A 143 -6.33 15.98 -7.01
N GLU A 144 -6.13 14.67 -6.93
CA GLU A 144 -6.29 13.74 -8.04
C GLU A 144 -7.65 13.04 -7.99
N ASP A 145 -8.42 13.11 -9.08
CA ASP A 145 -9.72 12.43 -9.18
C ASP A 145 -9.61 11.01 -9.78
N GLN A 146 -8.44 10.66 -10.33
CA GLN A 146 -8.24 9.42 -11.07
C GLN A 146 -7.52 8.36 -10.23
N LEU A 147 -7.93 7.11 -10.41
CA LEU A 147 -7.25 5.95 -9.86
C LEU A 147 -6.19 5.46 -10.86
N GLU A 148 -4.95 5.36 -10.40
CA GLU A 148 -3.84 4.80 -11.19
C GLU A 148 -3.88 3.28 -11.11
N ASP A 149 -3.93 2.58 -12.24
CA ASP A 149 -3.78 1.12 -12.28
C ASP A 149 -2.32 0.76 -12.03
N VAL A 150 -2.06 0.11 -10.89
CA VAL A 150 -0.71 -0.28 -10.45
C VAL A 150 -0.54 -1.80 -10.41
N THR A 151 -1.49 -2.54 -10.98
CA THR A 151 -1.52 -4.02 -10.92
C THR A 151 -0.21 -4.61 -11.44
N ASP A 152 0.29 -4.13 -12.57
CA ASP A 152 1.53 -4.63 -13.21
C ASP A 152 2.82 -4.21 -12.49
N LEU A 153 2.73 -3.34 -11.48
CA LEU A 153 3.87 -2.92 -10.66
C LEU A 153 4.08 -3.83 -9.46
N LEU A 154 3.06 -4.60 -9.08
CA LEU A 154 3.13 -5.58 -8.00
C LEU A 154 3.77 -6.86 -8.54
N ASP A 155 4.81 -7.33 -7.84
CA ASP A 155 5.45 -8.64 -8.04
C ASP A 155 5.88 -8.99 -9.49
N ARG A 156 7.15 -8.67 -9.80
CA ARG A 156 7.93 -9.23 -10.93
C ARG A 156 9.31 -9.60 -10.43
#